data_AF-A0A2V6A9V4-F1
#
_entry.id   AF-A0A2V6A9V4-F1
#
_cell.length_a   1.000
_cell.length_b   1.000
_cell.length_c   1.000
_cell.angle_alpha   90.00
_cell.angle_beta   90.00
_cell.angle_gamma   90.00
#
_symmetry.space_group_name_H-M   'P 1'
#
loop_
_entity.id
_entity.type
_entity.pdbx_description
1 polymer ?
#
loop_
_entity_poly.entity_id
_entity_poly.type
_entity_poly.pdbx_seq_one_letter_code
_entity_poly.pdbx_strand_id
1 'polypeptide(L)'
;MKKTLTASLLALLATFPIYAQPAFTPTDAPDYEELPELRASEILRPEILSGPHHKVQEPVPTYSGANRFSIDSDFGVFEAEGNEMLIRRVNEINAISRLKEVSRTDEYKNALLKAAKSPVAAAKSIVTNPVGTVASVPKGLMKFMGRARESVKGIGKKGDSNAADGSKMQQMIGFTDTKRKVAIDLGVDPYSTNTVLQKELDGISWASFAGGLTFQVATMPIGGPALTVTGVTGTFQDVLRDKSPTDLKIMNRKILLGMGASAADTEAFLNNGAFSPSAQTAFVLNLKSLDGVANRGAFVRLAAKKSSDE
;
A
#
# COMPACT_ATOMS: atom_id res chain seq x y z
N MET A 1 -20.28 -83.03 -11.52
CA MET A 1 -21.75 -83.10 -11.33
C MET A 1 -22.26 -81.71 -11.01
N LYS A 2 -23.03 -81.11 -11.92
CA LYS A 2 -23.66 -79.80 -11.74
C LYS A 2 -24.89 -79.96 -10.84
N LYS A 3 -24.99 -79.16 -9.77
CA LYS A 3 -26.24 -78.94 -9.05
C LYS A 3 -26.49 -77.43 -8.97
N THR A 4 -27.50 -77.02 -9.72
CA THR A 4 -28.20 -75.75 -9.65
C THR A 4 -28.92 -75.63 -8.31
N LEU A 5 -28.79 -74.49 -7.64
CA LEU A 5 -29.65 -74.11 -6.52
C LEU A 5 -30.34 -72.80 -6.86
N THR A 6 -31.64 -72.90 -7.09
CA THR A 6 -32.62 -71.81 -7.18
C THR A 6 -32.83 -71.21 -5.79
N ALA A 7 -32.64 -69.90 -5.66
CA ALA A 7 -33.04 -69.14 -4.47
C ALA A 7 -34.08 -68.09 -4.89
N SER A 8 -35.33 -68.33 -4.50
CA SER A 8 -36.46 -67.42 -4.66
C SER A 8 -36.29 -66.19 -3.77
N LEU A 9 -36.49 -65.02 -4.38
CA LEU A 9 -36.48 -63.71 -3.75
C LEU A 9 -37.84 -63.48 -3.05
N LEU A 10 -37.85 -63.40 -1.72
CA LEU A 10 -39.02 -62.96 -0.95
C LEU A 10 -38.78 -61.52 -0.49
N ALA A 11 -39.45 -60.56 -1.13
CA ALA A 11 -39.40 -59.15 -0.78
C ALA A 11 -40.29 -58.89 0.45
N LEU A 12 -39.69 -58.52 1.58
CA LEU A 12 -40.41 -58.04 2.76
C LEU A 12 -40.38 -56.50 2.74
N LEU A 13 -41.50 -55.90 2.35
CA LEU A 13 -41.74 -54.44 2.46
C LEU A 13 -41.99 -54.09 3.94
N ALA A 14 -40.99 -53.54 4.61
CA ALA A 14 -41.16 -52.92 5.91
C ALA A 14 -41.58 -51.44 5.73
N THR A 15 -42.84 -51.13 6.00
CA THR A 15 -43.35 -49.77 6.10
C THR A 15 -42.88 -49.14 7.41
N PHE A 16 -41.91 -48.23 7.35
CA PHE A 16 -41.57 -47.36 8.48
C PHE A 16 -42.57 -46.20 8.58
N PRO A 17 -43.21 -45.96 9.74
CA PRO A 17 -43.99 -44.76 9.94
C PRO A 17 -43.04 -43.56 9.97
N ILE A 18 -43.23 -42.63 9.03
CA ILE A 18 -42.59 -41.31 9.05
C ILE A 18 -43.21 -40.57 10.24
N TYR A 19 -42.46 -40.46 11.34
CA TYR A 19 -42.78 -39.47 12.36
C TYR A 19 -42.64 -38.09 11.72
N ALA A 20 -43.75 -37.38 11.55
CA ALA A 20 -43.73 -35.97 11.19
C ALA A 20 -42.94 -35.24 12.29
N GLN A 21 -41.73 -34.80 11.96
CA GLN A 21 -41.02 -33.86 12.82
C GLN A 21 -41.87 -32.59 12.91
N PRO A 22 -42.10 -32.01 14.10
CA PRO A 22 -42.76 -30.73 14.20
C PRO A 22 -41.96 -29.74 13.34
N ALA A 23 -42.67 -29.02 12.46
CA ALA A 23 -42.06 -27.96 11.68
C ALA A 23 -41.34 -27.01 12.66
N PHE A 24 -40.04 -26.80 12.43
CA PHE A 24 -39.31 -25.72 13.09
C PHE A 24 -40.02 -24.43 12.66
N THR A 25 -40.89 -23.91 13.53
CA THR A 25 -41.30 -22.52 13.44
C THR A 25 -40.06 -21.74 13.90
N PRO A 26 -39.53 -20.80 13.09
CA PRO A 26 -38.53 -19.89 13.59
C PRO A 26 -39.19 -19.15 14.75
N THR A 27 -38.89 -19.56 15.98
CA THR A 27 -39.12 -18.74 17.17
C THR A 27 -38.23 -17.52 17.01
N ASP A 28 -38.79 -16.34 17.29
CA ASP A 28 -38.17 -15.01 17.22
C ASP A 28 -36.65 -15.02 17.00
N ALA A 29 -36.22 -14.45 15.88
CA ALA A 29 -34.82 -14.09 15.70
C ALA A 29 -34.40 -13.31 16.97
N PRO A 30 -33.24 -13.63 17.58
CA PRO A 30 -32.81 -12.90 18.76
C PRO A 30 -32.79 -11.41 18.42
N ASP A 31 -33.34 -10.57 19.31
CA ASP A 31 -33.12 -9.12 19.28
C ASP A 31 -31.61 -8.90 19.30
N TYR A 32 -31.02 -8.65 18.13
CA TYR A 32 -29.62 -8.27 18.04
C TYR A 32 -29.46 -6.89 18.69
N GLU A 33 -28.45 -6.73 19.53
CA GLU A 33 -28.11 -5.42 20.08
C GLU A 33 -27.82 -4.45 18.92
N GLU A 34 -28.62 -3.39 18.80
CA GLU A 34 -28.40 -2.38 17.78
C GLU A 34 -27.12 -1.62 18.12
N LEU A 35 -26.16 -1.63 17.20
CA LEU A 35 -24.88 -0.98 17.40
C LEU A 35 -25.09 0.54 17.56
N PRO A 36 -24.47 1.18 18.58
CA PRO A 36 -24.70 2.59 18.83
C PRO A 36 -24.20 3.43 17.65
N GLU A 37 -24.98 4.44 17.29
CA GLU A 37 -24.56 5.53 16.41
C GLU A 37 -24.06 6.69 17.28
N LEU A 38 -22.79 7.06 17.11
CA LEU A 38 -22.18 8.16 17.85
C LEU A 38 -22.32 9.47 17.08
N ARG A 39 -22.04 10.58 17.76
CA ARG A 39 -21.98 11.92 17.15
C ARG A 39 -20.54 12.40 17.02
N ALA A 40 -20.12 12.74 15.80
CA ALA A 40 -18.78 13.23 15.53
C ALA A 40 -18.41 14.44 16.39
N SER A 41 -19.33 15.37 16.61
CA SER A 41 -19.12 16.57 17.43
C SER A 41 -18.89 16.28 18.92
N GLU A 42 -19.33 15.12 19.41
CA GLU A 42 -19.15 14.72 20.81
C GLU A 42 -17.84 13.95 21.04
N ILE A 43 -17.33 13.27 20.00
CA ILE A 43 -16.18 12.37 20.13
C ILE A 43 -14.89 12.89 19.46
N LEU A 44 -14.98 13.91 18.59
CA LEU A 44 -13.84 14.45 17.87
C LEU A 44 -13.42 15.81 18.40
N ARG A 45 -12.10 16.05 18.37
CA ARG A 45 -11.55 17.40 18.57
C ARG A 45 -11.99 18.33 17.43
N PRO A 46 -12.18 19.63 17.69
CA PRO A 46 -12.66 20.58 16.68
C PRO A 46 -11.86 20.57 15.37
N GLU A 47 -10.54 20.41 15.45
CA GLU A 47 -9.64 20.45 14.27
C GLU A 47 -9.75 19.19 13.39
N ILE A 48 -10.20 18.07 13.97
CA ILE A 48 -10.48 16.85 13.22
C ILE A 48 -11.93 16.88 12.71
N LEU A 49 -12.86 17.40 13.50
CA LEU A 49 -14.26 17.55 13.14
C LEU A 49 -14.44 18.44 11.90
N SER A 50 -13.71 19.55 11.82
CA SER A 50 -13.79 20.46 10.67
C SER A 50 -12.47 21.20 10.45
N GLY A 51 -12.12 21.37 9.17
CA GLY A 51 -10.96 22.14 8.73
C GLY A 51 -11.27 22.91 7.45
N PRO A 52 -10.25 23.55 6.84
CA PRO A 52 -10.45 24.39 5.66
C PRO A 52 -11.04 23.69 4.45
N HIS A 53 -10.82 22.38 4.33
CA HIS A 53 -11.20 21.57 3.18
C HIS A 53 -12.05 20.35 3.55
N HIS A 54 -12.43 20.21 4.82
CA HIS A 54 -13.15 19.03 5.28
C HIS A 54 -14.14 19.31 6.42
N LYS A 55 -15.16 18.47 6.51
CA LYS A 55 -16.07 18.36 7.65
C LYS A 55 -16.46 16.90 7.84
N VAL A 56 -16.33 16.38 9.06
CA VAL A 56 -16.82 15.04 9.39
C VAL A 56 -18.32 15.10 9.62
N GLN A 57 -19.06 14.18 9.01
CA GLN A 57 -20.52 14.08 9.18
C GLN A 57 -20.86 13.72 10.63
N GLU A 58 -21.99 14.24 11.13
CA GLU A 58 -22.42 14.00 12.51
C GLU A 58 -22.65 12.52 12.83
N PRO A 59 -23.35 11.72 11.99
CA PRO A 59 -23.56 10.30 12.26
C PRO A 59 -22.25 9.52 12.15
N VAL A 60 -21.89 8.80 13.21
CA VAL A 60 -20.73 7.91 13.25
C VAL A 60 -21.22 6.51 13.63
N PRO A 61 -21.67 5.70 12.66
CA PRO A 61 -22.09 4.33 12.92
C PRO A 61 -20.90 3.49 13.37
N THR A 62 -21.16 2.56 14.28
CA THR A 62 -20.16 1.56 14.70
C THR A 62 -20.39 0.27 13.93
N TYR A 63 -19.31 -0.33 13.42
CA TYR A 63 -19.35 -1.60 12.69
C TYR A 63 -18.14 -2.46 13.05
N SER A 64 -18.38 -3.72 13.43
CA SER A 64 -17.34 -4.66 13.89
C SER A 64 -16.37 -4.05 14.94
N GLY A 65 -16.93 -3.27 15.88
CA GLY A 65 -16.17 -2.64 16.96
C GLY A 65 -15.33 -1.42 16.57
N ALA A 66 -15.47 -0.90 15.34
CA ALA A 66 -14.81 0.33 14.88
C ALA A 66 -15.83 1.42 14.50
N ASN A 67 -15.46 2.68 14.78
CA ASN A 67 -16.21 3.85 14.32
C ASN A 67 -16.01 4.02 12.81
N ARG A 68 -17.08 4.18 12.03
CA ARG A 68 -17.00 4.55 10.61
C ARG A 68 -17.33 6.02 10.45
N PHE A 69 -16.40 6.77 9.87
CA PHE A 69 -16.54 8.20 9.63
C PHE A 69 -16.74 8.49 8.14
N SER A 70 -17.67 9.38 7.84
CA SER A 70 -17.83 9.99 6.52
C SER A 70 -17.33 11.44 6.58
N ILE A 71 -16.48 11.81 5.62
CA ILE A 71 -15.79 13.10 5.60
C ILE A 71 -16.16 13.81 4.31
N ASP A 72 -16.95 14.88 4.41
CA ASP A 72 -17.25 15.77 3.30
C ASP A 72 -16.03 16.65 3.03
N SER A 73 -15.67 16.85 1.76
CA SER A 73 -14.55 17.71 1.37
C SER A 73 -14.75 18.36 0.01
N ASP A 74 -13.91 19.35 -0.30
CA ASP A 74 -13.83 19.97 -1.63
C ASP A 74 -13.46 18.99 -2.76
N PHE A 75 -13.04 17.77 -2.41
CA PHE A 75 -12.51 16.76 -3.33
C PHE A 75 -13.36 15.49 -3.38
N GLY A 76 -14.54 15.50 -2.76
CA GLY A 76 -15.46 14.37 -2.66
C GLY A 76 -15.69 13.93 -1.21
N VAL A 77 -16.44 12.84 -1.05
CA VAL A 77 -16.69 12.23 0.26
C VAL A 77 -15.68 11.10 0.48
N PHE A 78 -15.03 11.09 1.63
CA PHE A 78 -14.08 10.05 2.03
C PHE A 78 -14.59 9.26 3.22
N GLU A 79 -14.42 7.94 3.17
CA GLU A 79 -14.68 7.07 4.30
C GLU A 79 -13.40 6.75 5.08
N ALA A 80 -13.57 6.61 6.39
CA ALA A 80 -12.53 6.18 7.31
C ALA A 80 -13.07 5.17 8.33
N GLU A 81 -12.46 3.99 8.37
CA GLU A 81 -12.72 2.98 9.39
C GLU A 81 -11.72 3.16 10.54
N GLY A 82 -12.23 3.63 11.68
CA GLY A 82 -11.47 3.92 12.87
C GLY A 82 -10.73 5.26 12.87
N ASN A 83 -10.24 5.64 14.05
CA ASN A 83 -9.67 6.96 14.31
C ASN A 83 -8.35 7.20 13.54
N GLU A 84 -7.53 6.17 13.37
CA GLU A 84 -6.25 6.29 12.64
C GLU A 84 -6.47 6.55 11.14
N MET A 85 -7.47 5.88 10.53
CA MET A 85 -7.82 6.15 9.15
C MET A 85 -8.43 7.56 9.01
N LEU A 86 -9.23 8.00 9.97
CA LEU A 86 -9.81 9.35 9.98
C LEU A 86 -8.71 10.42 9.97
N ILE A 87 -7.75 10.34 10.89
CA ILE A 87 -6.63 11.28 10.96
C ILE A 87 -5.84 11.26 9.65
N ARG A 88 -5.59 10.08 9.10
CA ARG A 88 -4.94 9.96 7.79
C ARG A 88 -5.74 10.66 6.70
N ARG A 89 -7.04 10.37 6.54
CA ARG A 89 -7.90 10.97 5.51
C ARG A 89 -7.92 12.49 5.60
N VAL A 90 -8.03 13.05 6.80
CA VAL A 90 -7.98 14.51 7.01
C VAL A 90 -6.68 15.10 6.49
N ASN A 91 -5.54 14.47 6.77
CA ASN A 91 -4.24 14.92 6.26
C ASN A 91 -4.13 14.75 4.74
N GLU A 92 -4.64 13.65 4.19
CA GLU A 92 -4.67 13.42 2.73
C GLU A 92 -5.51 14.48 2.01
N ILE A 93 -6.65 14.89 2.57
CA ILE A 93 -7.50 15.96 2.01
C ILE A 93 -6.72 17.27 1.94
N ASN A 94 -6.03 17.65 3.01
CA ASN A 94 -5.20 18.85 3.01
C ASN A 94 -4.04 18.76 2.00
N ALA A 95 -3.43 17.58 1.85
CA ALA A 95 -2.38 17.36 0.85
C ALA A 95 -2.93 17.44 -0.60
N ILE A 96 -4.11 16.90 -0.86
CA ILE A 96 -4.81 17.02 -2.15
C ILE A 96 -5.01 18.50 -2.50
N SER A 97 -5.41 19.32 -1.53
CA SER A 97 -5.55 20.77 -1.73
C SER A 97 -4.25 21.39 -2.22
N ARG A 98 -3.12 21.11 -1.56
CA ARG A 98 -1.79 21.62 -1.95
C ARG A 98 -1.34 21.14 -3.31
N LEU A 99 -1.53 19.86 -3.61
CA LEU A 99 -1.22 19.30 -4.93
C LEU A 99 -2.05 20.00 -6.02
N LYS A 100 -3.33 20.30 -5.73
CA LYS A 100 -4.22 21.04 -6.64
C LYS A 100 -3.86 22.51 -6.79
N GLU A 101 -3.36 23.17 -5.76
CA GLU A 101 -2.81 24.53 -5.86
C GLU A 101 -1.65 24.56 -6.85
N VAL A 102 -0.71 23.62 -6.73
CA VAL A 102 0.43 23.51 -7.65
C VAL A 102 -0.03 23.13 -9.06
N SER A 103 -1.01 22.22 -9.19
CA SER A 103 -1.48 21.79 -10.52
C SER A 103 -2.20 22.88 -11.31
N ARG A 104 -2.59 23.98 -10.66
CA ARG A 104 -3.20 25.15 -11.32
C ARG A 104 -2.18 26.11 -11.92
N THR A 105 -0.90 26.03 -11.53
CA THR A 105 0.13 26.97 -11.99
C THR A 105 0.55 26.71 -13.43
N ASP A 106 1.07 27.73 -14.09
CA ASP A 106 1.54 27.60 -15.47
C ASP A 106 2.85 26.80 -15.54
N GLU A 107 3.68 26.85 -14.48
CA GLU A 107 4.86 25.99 -14.34
C GLU A 107 4.48 24.51 -14.37
N TYR A 108 3.43 24.12 -13.63
CA TYR A 108 2.93 22.75 -13.68
C TYR A 108 2.42 22.38 -15.08
N LYS A 109 1.57 23.21 -15.70
CA LYS A 109 1.03 22.93 -17.04
C LYS A 109 2.15 22.76 -18.07
N ASN A 110 3.15 23.65 -18.04
CA ASN A 110 4.30 23.59 -18.92
C ASN A 110 5.16 22.35 -18.68
N ALA A 111 5.40 22.00 -17.41
CA ALA A 111 6.14 20.80 -17.06
C ALA A 111 5.39 19.53 -17.48
N LEU A 112 4.07 19.46 -17.27
CA LEU A 112 3.25 18.33 -17.71
C LEU A 112 3.25 18.19 -19.25
N LEU A 113 3.14 19.31 -19.99
CA LEU A 113 3.26 19.32 -21.44
C LEU A 113 4.64 18.81 -21.91
N LYS A 114 5.71 19.18 -21.20
CA LYS A 114 7.06 18.67 -21.48
C LYS A 114 7.20 17.19 -21.14
N ALA A 115 6.64 16.75 -20.02
CA ALA A 115 6.61 15.35 -19.60
C ALA A 115 5.96 14.46 -20.67
N ALA A 116 4.80 14.89 -21.21
CA ALA A 116 4.09 14.17 -22.27
C ALA A 116 4.90 14.06 -23.58
N LYS A 117 5.81 15.01 -23.85
CA LYS A 117 6.68 15.02 -25.04
C LYS A 117 7.99 14.24 -24.84
N SER A 118 8.40 13.99 -23.59
CA SER A 118 9.68 13.37 -23.23
C SER A 118 9.91 11.96 -23.83
N PRO A 119 8.89 11.13 -24.11
CA PRO A 119 9.08 9.85 -24.82
C PRO A 119 9.37 10.00 -26.32
N VAL A 120 8.92 11.08 -26.96
CA VAL A 120 9.08 11.28 -28.41
C VAL A 120 10.51 11.69 -28.77
N ALA A 121 11.17 12.47 -27.90
CA ALA A 121 12.56 12.93 -28.13
C ALA A 121 13.59 11.77 -28.03
N ALA A 122 13.36 10.80 -27.14
CA ALA A 122 14.22 9.63 -26.97
C ALA A 122 14.07 8.60 -28.12
N ALA A 123 12.90 8.52 -28.76
CA ALA A 123 12.69 7.67 -29.92
C ALA A 123 13.24 8.29 -31.22
N LYS A 124 13.19 9.63 -31.35
CA LYS A 124 13.66 10.32 -32.56
C LYS A 124 15.17 10.16 -32.77
N SER A 125 15.97 10.16 -31.70
CA SER A 125 17.43 9.95 -31.76
C SER A 125 17.85 8.53 -32.13
N ILE A 126 16.98 7.53 -31.97
CA ILE A 126 17.24 6.13 -32.35
C ILE A 126 16.96 5.91 -33.85
N VAL A 127 15.98 6.63 -34.42
CA VAL A 127 15.60 6.50 -35.83
C VAL A 127 16.51 7.32 -36.74
N THR A 128 17.00 8.49 -36.30
CA THR A 128 17.71 9.41 -37.22
C THR A 128 19.21 9.18 -37.36
N ASN A 129 19.89 8.36 -36.55
CA ASN A 129 21.32 8.03 -36.73
C ASN A 129 21.73 6.69 -36.09
N PRO A 130 21.53 5.53 -36.77
CA PRO A 130 21.90 4.23 -36.23
C PRO A 130 23.40 3.87 -36.36
N VAL A 131 24.27 4.73 -36.90
CA VAL A 131 25.70 4.45 -37.06
C VAL A 131 26.54 5.60 -36.50
N GLY A 132 26.96 5.48 -35.24
CA GLY A 132 27.84 6.45 -34.59
C GLY A 132 28.14 6.18 -33.11
N THR A 133 27.34 5.34 -32.43
CA THR A 133 27.48 5.08 -30.98
C THR A 133 28.43 3.93 -30.63
N VAL A 134 29.46 3.67 -31.44
CA VAL A 134 30.50 2.68 -31.12
C VAL A 134 31.88 3.27 -31.38
N ALA A 135 32.34 4.16 -30.50
CA ALA A 135 33.76 4.36 -30.22
C ALA A 135 33.96 5.41 -29.12
N SER A 136 33.86 4.99 -27.85
CA SER A 136 34.72 5.44 -26.74
C SER A 136 34.17 4.96 -25.40
N VAL A 137 34.34 3.67 -25.10
CA VAL A 137 34.12 3.15 -23.74
C VAL A 137 35.33 3.57 -22.87
N PRO A 138 35.14 4.35 -21.79
CA PRO A 138 36.21 4.72 -20.88
C PRO A 138 36.75 3.47 -20.15
N LYS A 139 38.09 3.42 -19.94
CA LYS A 139 38.84 2.29 -19.36
C LYS A 139 38.37 1.79 -17.98
N GLY A 140 37.40 2.45 -17.33
CA GLY A 140 36.89 2.10 -16.01
C GLY A 140 35.91 0.91 -15.94
N LEU A 141 35.26 0.52 -17.05
CA LEU A 141 34.23 -0.55 -17.03
C LEU A 141 34.79 -1.99 -17.01
N MET A 142 36.05 -2.23 -17.39
CA MET A 142 36.63 -3.58 -17.41
C MET A 142 36.72 -4.21 -16.01
N LYS A 143 36.87 -3.41 -14.94
CA LYS A 143 36.99 -3.90 -13.56
C LYS A 143 35.69 -4.50 -13.00
N PHE A 144 34.54 -4.15 -13.58
CA PHE A 144 33.24 -4.71 -13.17
C PHE A 144 32.87 -5.99 -13.94
N MET A 145 33.35 -6.14 -15.18
CA MET A 145 33.08 -7.32 -15.99
C MET A 145 33.85 -8.58 -15.49
N GLY A 146 35.00 -8.39 -14.85
CA GLY A 146 35.77 -9.49 -14.23
C GLY A 146 35.06 -10.21 -13.09
N ARG A 147 34.17 -9.52 -12.35
CA ARG A 147 33.38 -10.13 -11.25
C ARG A 147 32.09 -10.80 -11.73
N ALA A 148 31.56 -10.38 -12.88
CA ALA A 148 30.41 -11.03 -13.50
C ALA A 148 30.76 -12.43 -14.02
N ARG A 149 32.03 -12.68 -14.40
CA ARG A 149 32.44 -13.97 -14.97
C ARG A 149 32.52 -15.11 -13.94
N GLU A 150 32.84 -14.80 -12.68
CA GLU A 150 32.88 -15.79 -11.58
C GLU A 150 31.47 -16.22 -11.11
N SER A 151 30.46 -15.38 -11.36
CA SER A 151 29.06 -15.63 -10.97
C SER A 151 28.25 -16.41 -12.01
N VAL A 152 28.84 -16.73 -13.17
CA VAL A 152 28.14 -17.24 -14.37
C VAL A 152 28.39 -18.74 -14.62
N LYS A 153 29.01 -19.47 -13.69
CA LYS A 153 29.18 -20.94 -13.82
C LYS A 153 27.93 -21.76 -13.46
N GLY A 154 26.81 -21.14 -13.08
CA GLY A 154 25.66 -21.84 -12.51
C GLY A 154 24.29 -21.66 -13.16
N ILE A 155 24.08 -20.73 -14.09
CA ILE A 155 22.73 -20.52 -14.68
C ILE A 155 22.86 -20.34 -16.19
N GLY A 156 22.52 -21.40 -16.91
CA GLY A 156 22.42 -21.39 -18.36
C GLY A 156 21.23 -20.59 -18.87
N LYS A 157 21.39 -20.12 -20.12
CA LYS A 157 20.41 -19.54 -21.05
C LYS A 157 20.03 -18.06 -20.86
N LYS A 158 20.78 -17.22 -21.58
CA LYS A 158 20.32 -16.25 -22.60
C LYS A 158 19.02 -15.47 -22.26
N GLY A 159 19.18 -14.20 -21.88
CA GLY A 159 18.14 -13.17 -21.97
C GLY A 159 18.75 -11.90 -22.55
N ASP A 160 18.36 -11.56 -23.78
CA ASP A 160 18.70 -10.29 -24.44
C ASP A 160 18.06 -9.13 -23.67
N SER A 161 18.85 -8.43 -22.86
CA SER A 161 18.42 -7.18 -22.22
C SER A 161 18.43 -6.05 -23.26
N ASN A 162 17.28 -5.75 -23.85
CA ASN A 162 17.13 -4.61 -24.75
C ASN A 162 17.31 -3.29 -23.98
N ALA A 163 18.04 -2.32 -24.56
CA ALA A 163 18.21 -0.97 -23.99
C ALA A 163 16.88 -0.23 -23.74
N ALA A 164 15.83 -0.60 -24.47
CA ALA A 164 14.47 -0.10 -24.29
C ALA A 164 13.78 -0.62 -23.01
N ASP A 165 14.17 -1.80 -22.52
CA ASP A 165 13.65 -2.36 -21.27
C ASP A 165 14.35 -1.71 -20.06
N GLY A 166 15.65 -1.46 -20.21
CA GLY A 166 16.42 -0.63 -19.28
C GLY A 166 15.79 0.76 -19.10
N SER A 167 15.60 1.51 -20.18
CA SER A 167 15.11 2.89 -20.11
C SER A 167 13.72 3.02 -19.48
N LYS A 168 12.81 2.07 -19.76
CA LYS A 168 11.49 2.00 -19.10
C LYS A 168 11.61 1.71 -17.61
N MET A 169 12.49 0.79 -17.22
CA MET A 169 12.76 0.50 -15.81
C MET A 169 13.31 1.74 -15.08
N GLN A 170 14.26 2.47 -15.66
CA GLN A 170 14.79 3.69 -15.05
C GLN A 170 13.74 4.81 -14.95
N GLN A 171 12.85 4.94 -15.93
CA GLN A 171 11.73 5.89 -15.86
C GLN A 171 10.77 5.55 -14.73
N MET A 172 10.43 4.27 -14.56
CA MET A 172 9.57 3.82 -13.47
C MET A 172 10.20 4.08 -12.10
N ILE A 173 11.50 3.81 -11.95
CA ILE A 173 12.25 4.07 -10.71
C ILE A 173 12.26 5.57 -10.41
N GLY A 174 12.66 6.42 -11.37
CA GLY A 174 12.73 7.86 -11.17
C GLY A 174 11.36 8.50 -10.86
N PHE A 175 10.30 8.02 -11.51
CA PHE A 175 8.92 8.43 -11.21
C PHE A 175 8.51 8.05 -9.79
N THR A 176 8.69 6.78 -9.42
CA THR A 176 8.29 6.29 -8.09
C THR A 176 9.11 6.92 -6.96
N ASP A 177 10.39 7.23 -7.19
CA ASP A 177 11.22 8.00 -6.25
C ASP A 177 10.71 9.42 -6.05
N THR A 178 10.30 10.09 -7.14
CA THR A 178 9.75 11.44 -7.09
C THR A 178 8.44 11.47 -6.31
N LYS A 179 7.56 10.49 -6.58
CA LYS A 179 6.29 10.34 -5.86
C LYS A 179 6.47 10.18 -4.36
N ARG A 180 7.42 9.36 -3.94
CA ARG A 180 7.73 9.16 -2.51
C ARG A 180 8.23 10.45 -1.87
N LYS A 181 9.14 11.18 -2.52
CA LYS A 181 9.64 12.47 -2.00
C LYS A 181 8.50 13.47 -1.79
N VAL A 182 7.68 13.70 -2.82
CA VAL A 182 6.55 14.63 -2.76
C VAL A 182 5.55 14.23 -1.68
N ALA A 183 5.21 12.94 -1.56
CA ALA A 183 4.31 12.45 -0.53
C ALA A 183 4.86 12.68 0.89
N ILE A 184 6.15 12.40 1.11
CA ILE A 184 6.81 12.60 2.41
C ILE A 184 6.91 14.09 2.75
N ASP A 185 7.25 14.95 1.79
CA ASP A 185 7.29 16.40 1.97
C ASP A 185 5.90 16.97 2.36
N LEU A 186 4.82 16.34 1.89
CA LEU A 186 3.43 16.66 2.25
C LEU A 186 2.93 15.97 3.51
N GLY A 187 3.74 15.11 4.14
CA GLY A 187 3.34 14.38 5.34
C GLY A 187 2.23 13.34 5.08
N VAL A 188 2.20 12.71 3.90
CA VAL A 188 1.23 11.65 3.53
C VAL A 188 1.90 10.35 3.08
N ASP A 189 1.20 9.22 3.23
CA ASP A 189 1.73 7.91 2.84
C ASP A 189 1.77 7.78 1.30
N PRO A 190 2.95 7.57 0.67
CA PRO A 190 3.04 7.37 -0.78
C PRO A 190 2.27 6.13 -1.27
N TYR A 191 1.98 5.17 -0.39
CA TYR A 191 1.24 3.96 -0.69
C TYR A 191 -0.20 4.00 -0.16
N SER A 192 -0.74 5.20 0.11
CA SER A 192 -2.14 5.37 0.50
C SER A 192 -3.11 4.76 -0.52
N THR A 193 -4.20 4.19 -0.02
CA THR A 193 -5.32 3.69 -0.84
C THR A 193 -6.25 4.80 -1.36
N ASN A 194 -5.99 6.06 -0.99
CA ASN A 194 -6.76 7.21 -1.48
C ASN A 194 -6.51 7.46 -2.96
N THR A 195 -7.45 7.06 -3.83
CA THR A 195 -7.28 7.21 -5.29
C THR A 195 -7.20 8.66 -5.74
N VAL A 196 -7.87 9.59 -5.05
CA VAL A 196 -7.81 11.03 -5.35
C VAL A 196 -6.41 11.57 -5.06
N LEU A 197 -5.87 11.27 -3.88
CA LEU A 197 -4.49 11.63 -3.54
C LEU A 197 -3.48 11.01 -4.51
N GLN A 198 -3.63 9.71 -4.80
CA GLN A 198 -2.72 8.99 -5.68
C GLN A 198 -2.68 9.63 -7.08
N LYS A 199 -3.84 10.04 -7.61
CA LYS A 199 -3.94 10.73 -8.90
C LYS A 199 -3.21 12.08 -8.91
N GLU A 200 -3.39 12.89 -7.87
CA GLU A 200 -2.72 14.20 -7.78
C GLU A 200 -1.21 14.05 -7.57
N LEU A 201 -0.79 13.09 -6.73
CA LEU A 201 0.62 12.73 -6.55
C LEU A 201 1.25 12.26 -7.87
N ASP A 202 0.56 11.42 -8.64
CA ASP A 202 1.04 10.93 -9.94
C ASP A 202 1.25 12.08 -10.93
N GLY A 203 0.29 13.01 -11.00
CA GLY A 203 0.37 14.18 -11.87
C GLY A 203 1.58 15.06 -11.55
N ILE A 204 1.77 15.40 -10.27
CA ILE A 204 2.93 16.19 -9.81
C ILE A 204 4.22 15.42 -10.04
N SER A 205 4.26 14.12 -9.76
CA SER A 205 5.46 13.29 -9.92
C SER A 205 5.91 13.18 -11.36
N TRP A 206 4.98 13.03 -12.31
CA TRP A 206 5.29 13.05 -13.74
C TRP A 206 5.78 14.42 -14.20
N ALA A 207 5.13 15.50 -13.77
CA ALA A 207 5.56 16.86 -14.06
C ALA A 207 6.96 17.15 -13.50
N SER A 208 7.28 16.65 -12.30
CA SER A 208 8.60 16.81 -11.69
C SER A 208 9.67 15.96 -12.37
N PHE A 209 9.42 14.65 -12.53
CA PHE A 209 10.40 13.72 -13.09
C PHE A 209 10.69 13.97 -14.57
N ALA A 210 9.66 14.07 -15.41
CA ALA A 210 9.82 14.17 -16.86
C ALA A 210 9.68 15.61 -17.39
N GLY A 211 8.97 16.47 -16.65
CA GLY A 211 8.81 17.88 -17.00
C GLY A 211 9.86 18.81 -16.39
N GLY A 212 10.49 18.42 -15.27
CA GLY A 212 11.41 19.25 -14.51
C GLY A 212 10.71 20.26 -13.58
N LEU A 213 9.45 20.03 -13.21
CA LEU A 213 8.78 20.82 -12.18
C LEU A 213 9.53 20.65 -10.84
N THR A 214 9.90 21.76 -10.22
CA THR A 214 10.35 21.73 -8.83
C THR A 214 9.14 21.90 -7.92
N PHE A 215 8.75 20.84 -7.22
CA PHE A 215 7.66 20.92 -6.25
C PHE A 215 8.13 21.73 -5.05
N GLN A 216 7.49 22.88 -4.81
CA GLN A 216 7.73 23.73 -3.65
C GLN A 216 6.37 24.07 -3.05
N VAL A 217 6.15 23.68 -1.80
CA VAL A 217 4.97 24.09 -1.04
C VAL A 217 5.47 25.10 -0.01
N ALA A 218 4.77 26.24 0.10
CA ALA A 218 5.00 27.18 1.18
C ALA A 218 4.86 26.41 2.51
N THR A 219 5.83 26.54 3.42
CA THR A 219 6.04 25.74 4.64
C THR A 219 4.96 25.91 5.72
N MET A 220 3.71 26.15 5.36
CA MET A 220 2.61 26.16 6.30
C MET A 220 2.28 24.72 6.72
N PRO A 221 2.25 24.42 8.03
CA PRO A 221 1.96 23.08 8.52
C PRO A 221 0.60 22.63 8.00
N ILE A 222 0.62 21.52 7.26
CA ILE A 222 -0.57 20.75 6.89
C ILE A 222 -1.05 20.15 8.21
N GLY A 223 -2.28 20.46 8.62
CA GLY A 223 -2.78 20.18 9.97
C GLY A 223 -2.46 18.77 10.48
N GLY A 224 -2.18 18.68 11.79
CA GLY A 224 -2.13 17.43 12.56
C GLY A 224 -0.98 16.44 12.23
N PRO A 225 -0.38 15.77 13.23
CA PRO A 225 0.71 14.82 13.03
C PRO A 225 0.22 13.44 12.53
N ALA A 226 -0.19 13.26 11.27
CA ALA A 226 -0.69 11.96 10.79
C ALA A 226 0.39 10.96 10.34
N LEU A 227 1.63 11.41 10.09
CA LEU A 227 2.77 10.52 9.79
C LEU A 227 3.75 10.39 10.96
N THR A 228 3.38 10.79 12.17
CA THR A 228 4.29 10.67 13.30
C THR A 228 4.29 9.27 13.86
N VAL A 229 5.39 8.56 13.64
CA VAL A 229 5.75 7.43 14.49
C VAL A 229 6.44 7.98 15.74
N THR A 230 5.79 7.88 16.89
CA THR A 230 6.30 8.40 18.17
C THR A 230 7.69 7.80 18.49
N GLY A 231 8.70 8.66 18.59
CA GLY A 231 10.08 8.27 18.98
C GLY A 231 11.05 7.88 17.85
N VAL A 232 10.62 7.79 16.58
CA VAL A 232 11.51 7.43 15.42
C VAL A 232 11.22 8.22 14.14
N THR A 233 10.52 9.36 14.22
CA THR A 233 9.97 10.11 13.08
C THR A 233 10.97 10.42 11.96
N GLY A 234 12.16 10.93 12.30
CA GLY A 234 13.19 11.26 11.30
C GLY A 234 13.66 10.03 10.52
N THR A 235 14.03 8.96 11.23
CA THR A 235 14.49 7.71 10.61
C THR A 235 13.40 7.05 9.76
N PHE A 236 12.14 7.12 10.17
CA PHE A 236 11.03 6.56 9.41
C PHE A 236 10.79 7.29 8.09
N GLN A 237 10.69 8.63 8.13
CA GLN A 237 10.48 9.45 6.93
C GLN A 237 11.65 9.32 5.95
N ASP A 238 12.89 9.37 6.44
CA ASP A 238 14.09 9.19 5.62
C ASP A 238 14.10 7.85 4.90
N VAL A 239 13.76 6.78 5.64
CA VAL A 239 13.69 5.43 5.10
C VAL A 239 12.61 5.30 4.03
N LEU A 240 11.42 5.85 4.26
CA LEU A 240 10.34 5.80 3.27
C LEU A 240 10.68 6.62 2.01
N ARG A 241 11.34 7.76 2.20
CA ARG A 241 11.82 8.62 1.11
C ARG A 241 12.89 7.90 0.27
N ASP A 242 13.81 7.19 0.91
CA ASP A 242 15.03 6.69 0.26
C ASP A 242 14.95 5.23 -0.21
N LYS A 243 14.06 4.41 0.35
CA LYS A 243 14.02 2.96 0.08
C LYS A 243 12.78 2.52 -0.70
N SER A 244 13.01 1.82 -1.82
CA SER A 244 11.93 1.22 -2.60
C SER A 244 11.09 0.24 -1.74
N PRO A 245 9.85 -0.12 -2.14
CA PRO A 245 9.06 -1.13 -1.42
C PRO A 245 9.82 -2.45 -1.19
N THR A 246 10.62 -2.87 -2.17
CA THR A 246 11.44 -4.08 -2.07
C THR A 246 12.55 -3.91 -1.04
N ASP A 247 13.24 -2.77 -1.03
CA ASP A 247 14.29 -2.47 -0.05
C ASP A 247 13.73 -2.32 1.37
N LEU A 248 12.54 -1.72 1.51
CA LEU A 248 11.79 -1.65 2.77
C LEU A 248 11.49 -3.06 3.26
N LYS A 249 10.97 -3.95 2.40
CA LYS A 249 10.69 -5.34 2.75
C LYS A 249 11.94 -6.11 3.18
N ILE A 250 13.06 -5.94 2.48
CA ILE A 250 14.35 -6.55 2.84
C ILE A 250 14.83 -6.05 4.20
N MET A 251 14.76 -4.74 4.43
CA MET A 251 15.17 -4.13 5.69
C MET A 251 14.26 -4.57 6.85
N ASN A 252 12.94 -4.57 6.65
CA ASN A 252 11.97 -5.01 7.64
C ASN A 252 12.20 -6.48 8.02
N ARG A 253 12.39 -7.37 7.03
CA ARG A 253 12.73 -8.78 7.25
C ARG A 253 13.97 -8.93 8.14
N LYS A 254 15.05 -8.20 7.80
CA LYS A 254 16.31 -8.26 8.57
C LYS A 254 16.09 -7.85 10.03
N ILE A 255 15.33 -6.79 10.27
CA ILE A 255 15.04 -6.31 11.63
C ILE A 255 14.18 -7.32 12.40
N LEU A 256 13.10 -7.85 11.79
CA LEU A 256 12.20 -8.80 12.43
C LEU A 256 12.93 -10.09 12.86
N LEU A 257 13.73 -10.67 11.96
CA LEU A 257 14.55 -11.84 12.28
C LEU A 257 15.58 -11.53 13.38
N GLY A 258 16.21 -10.36 13.32
CA GLY A 258 17.15 -9.91 14.36
C GLY A 258 16.53 -9.73 15.75
N MET A 259 15.22 -9.52 15.84
CA MET A 259 14.47 -9.44 17.09
C MET A 259 13.91 -10.78 17.57
N GLY A 260 14.20 -11.88 16.86
CA GLY A 260 13.76 -13.22 17.21
C GLY A 260 12.36 -13.59 16.71
N ALA A 261 11.80 -12.86 15.73
CA ALA A 261 10.61 -13.33 15.03
C ALA A 261 10.95 -14.56 14.18
N SER A 262 10.00 -15.50 14.04
CA SER A 262 10.20 -16.68 13.20
C SER A 262 10.23 -16.29 11.72
N ALA A 263 10.93 -17.07 10.88
CA ALA A 263 10.94 -16.84 9.44
C ALA A 263 9.54 -16.97 8.82
N ALA A 264 8.75 -17.93 9.32
CA ALA A 264 7.38 -18.15 8.85
C ALA A 264 6.47 -16.95 9.16
N ASP A 265 6.46 -16.46 10.40
CA ASP A 265 5.66 -15.30 10.80
C ASP A 265 6.14 -14.03 10.07
N THR A 266 7.45 -13.87 9.90
CA THR A 266 8.04 -12.73 9.20
C THR A 266 7.57 -12.68 7.74
N GLU A 267 7.66 -13.78 7.00
CA GLU A 267 7.18 -13.79 5.61
C GLU A 267 5.66 -13.65 5.53
N ALA A 268 4.90 -14.29 6.42
CA ALA A 268 3.46 -14.14 6.43
C ALA A 268 3.03 -12.68 6.68
N PHE A 269 3.65 -11.98 7.63
CA PHE A 269 3.43 -10.56 7.87
C PHE A 269 3.83 -9.67 6.67
N LEU A 270 5.04 -9.86 6.13
CA LEU A 270 5.54 -9.03 5.03
C LEU A 270 4.83 -9.27 3.69
N ASN A 271 4.06 -10.36 3.58
CA ASN A 271 3.20 -10.66 2.44
C ASN A 271 1.71 -10.36 2.74
N ASN A 272 1.38 -9.86 3.94
CA ASN A 272 0.01 -9.52 4.29
C ASN A 272 -0.42 -8.22 3.59
N GLY A 273 -1.40 -8.35 2.69
CA GLY A 273 -1.94 -7.23 1.91
C GLY A 273 -2.75 -6.21 2.72
N ALA A 274 -3.08 -6.51 3.97
CA ALA A 274 -3.73 -5.56 4.87
C ALA A 274 -2.84 -4.37 5.26
N PHE A 275 -1.51 -4.50 5.12
CA PHE A 275 -0.55 -3.46 5.48
C PHE A 275 0.13 -2.88 4.25
N SER A 276 0.12 -1.54 4.12
CA SER A 276 0.97 -0.85 3.16
C SER A 276 2.46 -1.03 3.51
N PRO A 277 3.40 -0.86 2.55
CA PRO A 277 4.82 -0.88 2.86
C PRO A 277 5.23 0.12 3.95
N SER A 278 4.57 1.28 4.01
CA SER A 278 4.76 2.27 5.08
C SER A 278 4.27 1.75 6.43
N ALA A 279 3.07 1.16 6.48
CA ALA A 279 2.51 0.58 7.70
C ALA A 279 3.36 -0.58 8.23
N GLN A 280 3.83 -1.48 7.35
CA GLN A 280 4.77 -2.54 7.73
C GLN A 280 6.05 -1.98 8.33
N THR A 281 6.62 -0.94 7.70
CA THR A 281 7.86 -0.32 8.17
C THR A 281 7.67 0.39 9.51
N ALA A 282 6.56 1.12 9.69
CA ALA A 282 6.21 1.75 10.96
C ALA A 282 6.08 0.70 12.07
N PHE A 283 5.36 -0.40 11.81
CA PHE A 283 5.24 -1.52 12.74
C PHE A 283 6.61 -2.08 13.15
N VAL A 284 7.48 -2.36 12.17
CA VAL A 284 8.82 -2.91 12.44
C VAL A 284 9.68 -1.94 13.26
N LEU A 285 9.70 -0.66 12.91
CA LEU A 285 10.52 0.33 13.62
C LEU A 285 10.01 0.59 15.05
N ASN A 286 8.70 0.59 15.28
CA ASN A 286 8.13 0.64 16.63
C ASN A 286 8.46 -0.61 17.43
N LEU A 287 8.32 -1.80 16.84
CA LEU A 287 8.68 -3.03 17.54
C LEU A 287 10.18 -3.08 17.88
N LYS A 288 11.01 -2.49 17.03
CA LYS A 288 12.45 -2.32 17.28
C LYS A 288 12.73 -1.38 18.45
N SER A 289 11.96 -0.30 18.63
CA SER A 289 12.16 0.63 19.75
C SER A 289 11.84 0.02 21.12
N LEU A 290 11.05 -1.06 21.15
CA LEU A 290 10.79 -1.88 22.35
C LEU A 290 11.96 -2.83 22.69
N ASP A 291 13.20 -2.36 22.56
CA ASP A 291 14.37 -3.19 22.84
C ASP A 291 14.42 -3.62 24.31
N GLY A 292 14.81 -4.88 24.55
CA GLY A 292 14.76 -5.50 25.87
C GLY A 292 13.39 -6.04 26.31
N VAL A 293 12.30 -5.76 25.57
CA VAL A 293 10.98 -6.37 25.87
C VAL A 293 10.95 -7.83 25.38
N ALA A 294 10.52 -8.74 26.25
CA ALA A 294 10.41 -10.15 25.93
C ALA A 294 9.29 -10.43 24.90
N ASN A 295 9.46 -11.49 24.10
CA ASN A 295 8.42 -12.02 23.20
C ASN A 295 7.87 -11.04 22.15
N ARG A 296 8.69 -10.10 21.65
CA ARG A 296 8.33 -9.20 20.53
C ARG A 296 7.82 -9.95 19.28
N GLY A 297 8.30 -11.16 19.04
CA GLY A 297 7.84 -12.02 17.94
C GLY A 297 6.35 -12.36 17.97
N ALA A 298 5.69 -12.34 19.14
CA ALA A 298 4.26 -12.60 19.24
C ALA A 298 3.41 -11.55 18.50
N PHE A 299 3.83 -10.29 18.50
CA PHE A 299 3.15 -9.22 17.74
C PHE A 299 3.26 -9.46 16.23
N VAL A 300 4.43 -9.93 15.77
CA VAL A 300 4.66 -10.27 14.36
C VAL A 300 3.74 -11.41 13.94
N ARG A 301 3.65 -12.47 14.76
CA ARG A 301 2.73 -13.59 14.53
C ARG A 301 1.27 -13.16 14.49
N LEU A 302 0.87 -12.22 15.35
CA LEU A 302 -0.50 -11.69 15.33
C LEU A 302 -0.77 -10.92 14.04
N ALA A 303 0.13 -10.01 13.65
CA ALA A 303 0.01 -9.23 12.42
C ALA A 303 0.14 -10.10 11.14
N ALA A 304 0.78 -11.26 11.26
CA ALA A 304 0.88 -12.25 10.19
C ALA A 304 -0.42 -13.01 9.92
N LYS A 305 -1.35 -13.05 10.88
CA LYS A 305 -2.68 -13.62 10.64
C LYS A 305 -3.39 -12.74 9.61
N LYS A 306 -3.88 -13.36 8.53
CA LYS A 306 -4.83 -12.69 7.64
C LYS A 306 -6.04 -12.30 8.49
N SER A 307 -6.54 -11.06 8.34
CA SER A 307 -7.88 -10.75 8.84
C SER A 307 -8.81 -11.79 8.25
N SER A 308 -9.44 -12.59 9.10
CA SER A 308 -10.63 -13.31 8.69
C SER A 308 -11.64 -12.27 8.23
N ASP A 309 -12.37 -12.57 7.16
CA ASP A 309 -13.66 -11.95 6.93
C ASP A 309 -14.57 -12.44 8.07
N GLU A 310 -14.51 -11.77 9.23
CA GLU A 310 -15.44 -11.89 10.37
C GLU A 310 -15.19 -10.73 11.35
#